data_AF-A0A3D5EQ85-F1
#
_entry.id   AF-A0A3D5EQ85-F1
#
_cell.length_a   1.000
_cell.length_b   1.000
_cell.length_c   1.000
_cell.angle_alpha   90.00
_cell.angle_beta   90.00
_cell.angle_gamma   90.00
#
_symmetry.space_group_name_H-M   'P 1'
#
loop_
_entity.id
_entity.type
_entity.pdbx_description
1 polymer ?
#
loop_
_entity_poly.entity_id
_entity_poly.type
_entity_poly.pdbx_seq_one_letter_code
_entity_poly.pdbx_strand_id
1 'polypeptide(L)'
;YANLKPGGVLLLSEKIRGENEQCDNLLIDLHHDFKRHNGYSELEISQKRTAIENVMRPDHLSTHLNRLSEIGFSQTQVWYQCFNFCSMIAIK
;
A
#
# COMPACT_ATOMS: atom_id res chain seq x y z
N TYR A 1 -18.42 -0.81 2.99
CA TYR A 1 -19.28 0.02 3.85
C TYR A 1 -20.68 -0.58 4.10
N ALA A 2 -21.47 -0.90 3.07
CA ALA A 2 -22.87 -1.34 3.20
C ALA A 2 -23.10 -2.48 4.22
N ASN A 3 -22.27 -3.54 4.17
CA ASN A 3 -22.41 -4.73 5.03
C ASN A 3 -21.71 -4.64 6.39
N LEU A 4 -21.00 -3.55 6.69
CA LEU A 4 -20.38 -3.37 8.00
C LEU A 4 -21.46 -2.99 9.03
N LYS A 5 -21.37 -3.53 10.24
CA LYS A 5 -22.16 -3.06 11.38
C LYS A 5 -21.65 -1.68 11.83
N PRO A 6 -22.47 -0.86 12.52
CA PRO A 6 -21.98 0.36 13.16
C PRO A 6 -20.77 0.07 14.06
N GLY A 7 -19.71 0.87 13.96
CA GLY A 7 -18.44 0.64 14.66
C GLY A 7 -17.55 -0.44 14.01
N GLY A 8 -17.96 -1.00 12.87
CA GLY A 8 -17.15 -1.94 12.10
C GLY A 8 -15.93 -1.28 11.49
N VAL A 9 -14.79 -1.96 11.55
CA VAL A 9 -13.50 -1.46 11.04
C VAL A 9 -13.10 -2.24 9.80
N LEU A 10 -12.74 -1.52 8.74
CA LEU A 10 -12.03 -2.06 7.58
C LEU A 10 -10.54 -1.81 7.76
N LEU A 11 -9.75 -2.88 7.69
CA LEU A 11 -8.30 -2.81 7.58
C LEU A 11 -7.90 -3.07 6.12
N LEU A 12 -7.24 -2.10 5.49
CA LEU A 12 -6.80 -2.17 4.11
C LEU A 12 -5.27 -2.01 4.05
N SER A 13 -4.57 -3.08 3.69
CA SER A 13 -3.11 -3.10 3.52
C SER A 13 -2.77 -3.24 2.05
N GLU A 14 -2.08 -2.26 1.49
CA GLU A 14 -1.86 -2.13 0.06
C GLU A 14 -0.42 -1.72 -0.26
N LYS A 15 0.01 -2.06 -1.48
CA LYS A 15 1.20 -1.45 -2.09
C LYS A 15 0.76 -0.16 -2.76
N ILE A 16 1.39 0.96 -2.43
CA ILE A 16 1.05 2.29 -2.94
C ILE A 16 2.15 2.84 -3.84
N ARG A 17 1.79 3.79 -4.70
CA ARG A 17 2.74 4.66 -5.39
C ARG A 17 3.04 5.90 -4.57
N GLY A 18 4.26 6.41 -4.67
CA GLY A 18 4.59 7.76 -4.20
C GLY A 18 3.73 8.82 -4.88
N GLU A 19 3.46 9.93 -4.19
CA GLU A 19 2.63 11.03 -4.73
C GLU A 19 3.26 11.75 -5.94
N ASN A 20 4.56 11.54 -6.17
CA ASN A 20 5.27 11.96 -7.37
C ASN A 20 6.36 10.93 -7.72
N GLU A 21 6.91 11.03 -8.93
CA GLU A 21 7.91 10.09 -9.46
C GLU A 21 9.18 10.02 -8.61
N GLN A 22 9.65 11.15 -8.08
CA GLN A 22 10.85 11.19 -7.24
C GLN A 22 10.63 10.43 -5.92
N CYS A 23 9.50 10.67 -5.27
CA CYS A 23 9.11 9.96 -4.06
C CYS A 23 8.90 8.47 -4.33
N ASP A 24 8.23 8.11 -5.44
CA ASP A 24 7.97 6.72 -5.80
C ASP A 24 9.27 5.93 -5.99
N ASN A 25 10.20 6.47 -6.77
CA ASN A 25 11.51 5.86 -6.99
C ASN A 25 12.28 5.68 -5.68
N LEU A 26 12.30 6.70 -4.81
CA LEU A 26 12.95 6.61 -3.50
C LEU A 26 12.35 5.51 -2.62
N LEU A 27 11.02 5.41 -2.56
CA LEU A 27 10.33 4.38 -1.77
C LEU A 27 10.60 2.98 -2.31
N ILE A 28 10.65 2.83 -3.64
CA ILE A 28 11.01 1.58 -4.30
C ILE A 28 12.44 1.19 -3.93
N ASP A 29 13.41 2.09 -4.08
CA ASP A 29 14.82 1.82 -3.82
C ASP A 29 15.06 1.40 -2.36
N LEU A 30 14.48 2.14 -1.41
CA LEU A 30 14.57 1.82 0.02
C LEU A 30 13.95 0.45 0.34
N HIS A 31 12.85 0.08 -0.32
CA HIS A 31 12.24 -1.24 -0.18
C HIS A 31 13.13 -2.36 -0.73
N HIS A 32 13.86 -2.11 -1.83
CA HIS A 32 14.84 -3.05 -2.37
C HIS A 32 16.02 -3.24 -1.43
N ASP A 33 16.55 -2.15 -0.91
CA ASP A 33 17.64 -2.19 0.06
C ASP A 33 17.23 -2.94 1.32
N PHE A 34 16.01 -2.70 1.84
CA PHE A 34 15.47 -3.47 2.96
C PHE A 34 15.47 -4.97 2.68
N LYS A 35 14.98 -5.41 1.51
CA LYS A 35 14.99 -6.84 1.15
C LYS A 35 16.40 -7.41 1.05
N ARG A 36 17.33 -6.67 0.45
CA ARG A 36 18.74 -7.07 0.31
C ARG A 36 19.39 -7.30 1.68
N HIS A 37 19.18 -6.37 2.62
CA HIS A 37 19.73 -6.48 3.97
C HIS A 37 19.12 -7.62 4.80
N ASN A 38 17.90 -8.06 4.48
CA ASN A 38 17.22 -9.17 5.15
C ASN A 38 17.50 -10.55 4.49
N GLY A 39 18.50 -10.66 3.63
CA GLY A 39 18.96 -11.94 3.09
C GLY A 39 18.09 -12.54 1.99
N TYR A 40 17.16 -11.76 1.41
CA TYR A 40 16.46 -12.18 0.20
C TYR A 40 17.47 -12.23 -0.96
N SER A 41 17.62 -13.38 -1.59
CA SER A 41 18.53 -13.51 -2.74
C SER A 41 18.03 -12.65 -3.91
N GLU A 42 18.95 -12.05 -4.68
CA GLU A 42 18.56 -11.30 -5.89
C GLU A 42 17.73 -12.15 -6.86
N LEU A 43 17.94 -13.48 -6.85
CA LEU A 43 17.20 -14.44 -7.64
C LEU A 43 15.72 -14.56 -7.22
N GLU A 44 15.45 -14.67 -5.91
CA GLU A 44 14.07 -14.72 -5.38
C GLU A 44 13.35 -13.38 -5.51
N ILE A 45 14.09 -12.26 -5.37
CA ILE A 45 13.56 -10.91 -5.61
C ILE A 45 13.17 -10.76 -7.08
N SER A 46 13.98 -11.24 -8.02
CA SER A 46 13.76 -11.11 -9.47
C SER A 46 12.62 -12.00 -9.98
N GLN A 47 12.55 -13.27 -9.55
CA GLN A 47 11.49 -14.19 -10.01
C GLN A 47 10.10 -13.80 -9.51
N LYS A 48 9.96 -13.32 -8.25
CA LYS A 48 8.67 -12.79 -7.76
C LYS A 48 8.32 -11.44 -8.42
N ARG A 49 9.32 -10.62 -8.75
CA ARG A 49 9.14 -9.34 -9.46
C ARG A 49 8.44 -9.52 -10.80
N THR A 50 8.95 -10.41 -11.64
CA THR A 50 8.47 -10.54 -13.02
C THR A 50 7.06 -11.14 -13.09
N ALA A 51 6.70 -12.02 -12.16
CA ALA A 51 5.43 -12.74 -12.20
C ALA A 51 4.23 -11.92 -11.66
N ILE A 52 4.46 -10.99 -10.72
CA ILE A 52 3.36 -10.31 -10.00
C ILE A 52 3.45 -8.77 -10.09
N GLU A 53 4.66 -8.19 -10.06
CA GLU A 53 4.80 -6.73 -10.00
C GLU A 53 4.52 -6.03 -11.34
N ASN A 54 4.72 -6.70 -12.49
CA ASN A 54 4.41 -6.14 -13.81
C ASN A 54 2.91 -6.12 -14.14
N VAL A 55 2.08 -6.82 -13.37
CA VAL A 55 0.62 -6.89 -13.57
C VAL A 55 -0.12 -6.04 -12.55
N MET A 56 0.42 -5.91 -11.35
CA MET A 56 -0.18 -5.12 -10.27
C MET A 56 -0.12 -3.63 -10.61
N ARG A 57 -1.28 -2.95 -10.55
CA ARG A 57 -1.40 -1.50 -10.74
C ARG A 57 -1.65 -0.83 -9.39
N PRO A 58 -0.60 -0.46 -8.64
CA PRO A 58 -0.76 0.23 -7.36
C PRO A 58 -1.26 1.65 -7.60
N ASP A 59 -2.16 2.11 -6.73
CA ASP A 59 -2.70 3.47 -6.70
C ASP A 59 -1.92 4.34 -5.69
N HIS A 60 -2.14 5.66 -5.72
CA HIS A 60 -1.61 6.57 -4.70
C HIS A 60 -2.38 6.43 -3.39
N LEU A 61 -1.74 6.80 -2.27
CA LEU A 61 -2.40 6.81 -0.97
C LEU A 61 -3.64 7.73 -0.98
N SER A 62 -3.50 8.91 -1.58
CA SER A 62 -4.59 9.87 -1.78
C SER A 62 -5.80 9.25 -2.50
N THR A 63 -5.57 8.42 -3.52
CA THR A 63 -6.63 7.70 -4.23
C THR A 63 -7.39 6.74 -3.31
N HIS A 64 -6.69 5.97 -2.46
CA HIS A 64 -7.34 5.06 -1.52
C HIS A 64 -8.18 5.82 -0.48
N LEU A 65 -7.65 6.90 0.09
CA LEU A 65 -8.37 7.71 1.07
C LEU A 65 -9.62 8.35 0.48
N ASN A 66 -9.54 8.86 -0.76
CA ASN A 66 -10.69 9.41 -1.47
C ASN A 66 -11.76 8.34 -1.71
N ARG A 67 -11.38 7.16 -2.21
CA ARG A 67 -12.33 6.05 -2.41
C ARG A 67 -13.03 5.64 -1.12
N LEU A 68 -12.30 5.56 -0.01
CA LEU A 68 -12.89 5.22 1.30
C LEU A 68 -13.90 6.29 1.76
N SER A 69 -13.57 7.56 1.57
CA SER A 69 -14.49 8.68 1.85
C SER A 69 -15.75 8.61 0.97
N GLU A 70 -15.58 8.41 -0.34
CA GLU A 70 -16.67 8.35 -1.32
C GLU A 70 -17.68 7.22 -1.03
N ILE A 71 -17.22 6.08 -0.50
CA ILE A 71 -18.11 4.96 -0.13
C ILE A 71 -18.77 5.11 1.25
N GLY A 72 -18.51 6.22 1.96
CA GLY A 72 -19.19 6.61 3.18
C GLY A 72 -18.39 6.45 4.48
N PHE A 73 -17.11 6.08 4.44
CA PHE A 73 -16.29 6.08 5.66
C PHE A 73 -15.94 7.52 6.06
N SER A 74 -16.44 7.96 7.22
CA SER A 74 -16.19 9.32 7.74
C SER A 74 -14.85 9.42 8.49
N GLN A 75 -14.30 8.30 8.94
CA GLN A 75 -13.03 8.23 9.66
C GLN A 75 -12.10 7.24 8.97
N THR A 76 -11.01 7.75 8.41
CA THR A 76 -9.93 6.97 7.83
C THR A 76 -8.59 7.42 8.42
N GLN A 77 -7.68 6.48 8.63
CA GLN A 77 -6.36 6.79 9.18
C GLN A 77 -5.33 5.80 8.64
N VAL A 78 -4.18 6.32 8.20
CA VAL A 78 -2.99 5.48 7.97
C VAL A 78 -2.39 5.15 9.32
N TRP A 79 -2.43 3.89 9.71
CA TRP A 79 -1.89 3.43 11.00
C TRP A 79 -0.49 2.81 10.84
N TYR A 80 -0.12 2.43 9.62
CA TYR A 80 1.20 1.93 9.31
C TYR A 80 1.62 2.32 7.89
N GLN A 81 2.87 2.72 7.72
CA GLN A 81 3.49 2.89 6.41
C GLN A 81 4.97 2.52 6.50
N CYS A 82 5.41 1.68 5.58
CA CYS A 82 6.80 1.28 5.42
C CYS A 82 7.14 1.28 3.93
N PHE A 83 7.90 2.28 3.51
CA PHE A 83 8.24 2.52 2.11
C PHE A 83 6.97 2.62 1.24
N ASN A 84 6.89 1.83 0.18
CA ASN A 84 5.74 1.73 -0.73
C ASN A 84 4.64 0.76 -0.27
N PHE A 85 4.64 0.35 0.99
CA PHE A 85 3.55 -0.40 1.61
C PHE A 85 2.88 0.45 2.68
N CYS A 86 1.55 0.52 2.65
CA CYS A 86 0.78 1.18 3.69
C CYS A 86 -0.35 0.28 4.18
N SER A 87 -0.80 0.58 5.39
CA SER A 87 -2.01 0.02 5.93
C SER A 87 -2.87 1.13 6.51
N MET A 88 -4.16 1.06 6.21
CA MET A 88 -5.17 2.05 6.52
C MET A 88 -6.28 1.38 7.31
N ILE A 89 -6.83 2.10 8.28
CA ILE A 89 -8.08 1.75 8.94
C ILE A 89 -9.18 2.70 8.46
N ALA A 90 -10.39 2.16 8.29
CA ALA A 90 -11.60 2.93 8.01
C ALA A 90 -12.73 2.46 8.91
N ILE A 91 -13.34 3.37 9.67
CA ILE A 91 -14.37 3.05 10.66
C ILE A 91 -15.73 3.50 10.15
N LYS A 92 -16.72 2.61 10.21
CA LYS A 92 -18.13 2.90 9.88
C LYS A 92 -18.87 3.54 11.05
#